data_AF-A0A2K0WT93-F1
#
_entry.id   AF-A0A2K0WT93-F1
#
_cell.length_a   1.000
_cell.length_b   1.000
_cell.length_c   1.000
_cell.angle_alpha   90.00
_cell.angle_beta   90.00
_cell.angle_gamma   90.00
#
_symmetry.space_group_name_H-M   'P 1'
#
loop_
_entity.id
_entity.type
_entity.pdbx_description
1 polymer ?
#
loop_
_entity_poly.entity_id
_entity_poly.type
_entity_poly.pdbx_seq_one_letter_code
_entity_poly.pdbx_strand_id
1 'polypeptide(L)'
;MMSIKSLVLSLLLIGAVQGEDAKDLSKHNCCLHIKNASDAWWLTNPDVTKEVCESYYKDVTQFDSKTGTCDEHKNGTISDADWKSKCKIYGTSLGWADDRVGAGHDATCYPIDA
;
A
#
# COMPACT_ATOMS: atom_id res chain seq x y z
N MET A 1 41.32 -23.37 51.97
CA MET A 1 40.35 -23.74 50.91
C MET A 1 38.94 -23.52 51.46
N MET A 2 38.18 -22.56 50.93
CA MET A 2 36.76 -22.71 50.57
C MET A 2 36.26 -21.39 49.98
N SER A 3 35.95 -21.45 48.69
CA SER A 3 35.24 -20.42 47.93
C SER A 3 33.78 -20.42 48.32
N ILE A 4 33.16 -19.26 48.49
CA ILE A 4 31.72 -19.10 48.28
C ILE A 4 31.52 -17.84 47.44
N LYS A 5 31.41 -18.08 46.13
CA LYS A 5 30.82 -17.15 45.16
C LYS A 5 29.31 -17.27 45.32
N SER A 6 28.59 -16.16 45.46
CA SER A 6 27.13 -16.13 45.31
C SER A 6 26.76 -14.97 44.41
N LEU A 7 26.66 -15.27 43.12
CA LEU A 7 25.98 -14.43 42.13
C LEU A 7 24.49 -14.75 42.25
N VAL A 8 23.68 -13.78 42.69
CA VAL A 8 22.22 -13.87 42.57
C VAL A 8 21.84 -13.31 41.20
N LEU A 9 21.58 -14.23 40.27
CA LEU A 9 21.13 -13.91 38.92
C LEU A 9 19.59 -13.86 38.94
N SER A 10 19.02 -12.66 39.13
CA SER A 10 17.58 -12.46 39.00
C SER A 10 17.20 -12.44 37.52
N LEU A 11 16.72 -13.58 37.03
CA LEU A 11 16.05 -13.71 35.73
C LEU A 11 14.68 -13.01 35.81
N LEU A 12 14.64 -11.75 35.39
CA LEU A 12 13.40 -11.09 34.97
C LEU A 12 12.96 -11.72 33.65
N LEU A 13 12.09 -12.73 33.72
CA LEU A 13 11.27 -13.18 32.61
C LEU A 13 10.25 -12.09 32.29
N ILE A 14 10.70 -11.05 31.58
CA ILE A 14 9.80 -10.17 30.84
C ILE A 14 9.25 -11.05 29.72
N GLY A 15 8.01 -11.51 29.89
CA GLY A 15 7.28 -12.18 28.84
C GLY A 15 7.33 -11.30 27.59
N ALA A 16 8.02 -11.79 26.57
CA ALA A 16 7.86 -11.27 25.23
C ALA A 16 6.40 -11.56 24.86
N VAL A 17 5.52 -10.57 25.07
CA VAL A 17 4.34 -10.41 24.23
C VAL A 17 4.91 -10.34 22.83
N GLN A 18 4.82 -11.47 22.12
CA GLN A 18 4.98 -11.50 20.69
C GLN A 18 3.88 -10.58 20.19
N GLY A 19 4.23 -9.31 19.96
CA GLY A 19 3.41 -8.44 19.14
C GLY A 19 3.24 -9.20 17.84
N GLU A 20 2.00 -9.62 17.56
CA GLU A 20 1.64 -10.18 16.27
C GLU A 20 2.25 -9.25 15.23
N ASP A 21 3.15 -9.77 14.41
CA ASP A 21 3.83 -9.00 13.37
C ASP A 21 2.78 -8.14 12.66
N ALA A 22 2.89 -6.83 12.85
CA ALA A 22 2.07 -5.87 12.14
C ALA A 22 2.52 -5.99 10.69
N LYS A 23 1.90 -6.90 9.94
CA LYS A 23 2.04 -6.99 8.49
C LYS A 23 1.80 -5.58 7.99
N ASP A 24 2.83 -4.97 7.42
CA ASP A 24 2.71 -3.66 6.79
C ASP A 24 1.69 -3.83 5.68
N LEU A 25 0.50 -3.27 5.89
CA LEU A 25 -0.63 -3.44 4.98
C LEU A 25 -0.31 -2.63 3.74
N SER A 26 -0.19 -3.28 2.59
CA SER A 26 0.12 -2.60 1.34
C SER A 26 -0.97 -1.58 1.02
N LYS A 27 -0.56 -0.37 0.63
CA LYS A 27 -1.44 0.76 0.35
C LYS A 27 -1.32 1.15 -1.11
N HIS A 28 -2.31 0.78 -1.90
CA HIS A 28 -2.27 0.96 -3.35
C HIS A 28 -2.92 2.28 -3.76
N ASN A 29 -2.42 2.91 -4.83
CA ASN A 29 -3.05 4.08 -5.44
C ASN A 29 -2.98 4.02 -6.97
N CYS A 30 -4.01 4.55 -7.63
CA CYS A 30 -3.99 4.82 -9.06
C CYS A 30 -3.39 6.20 -9.32
N CYS A 31 -2.76 6.37 -10.47
CA CYS A 31 -2.08 7.61 -10.83
C CYS A 31 -2.46 8.10 -12.23
N LEU A 32 -2.30 9.40 -12.46
CA LEU A 32 -2.44 10.04 -13.76
C LEU A 32 -1.21 10.86 -14.12
N HIS A 33 -0.86 10.84 -15.39
CA HIS A 33 0.24 11.65 -15.94
C HIS A 33 -0.29 12.94 -16.58
N ILE A 34 0.17 14.09 -16.10
CA ILE A 34 -0.24 15.41 -16.61
C ILE A 34 0.84 15.98 -17.54
N LYS A 35 0.63 15.87 -18.85
CA LYS A 35 1.61 16.27 -19.90
C LYS A 35 1.71 17.77 -20.18
N ASN A 36 0.76 18.60 -19.73
CA ASN A 36 0.71 20.04 -20.08
C ASN A 36 1.31 20.95 -19.00
N ALA A 37 1.84 20.39 -17.90
CA ALA A 37 2.63 21.15 -16.94
C ALA A 37 4.08 21.25 -17.42
N SER A 38 4.77 22.34 -17.10
CA SER A 38 6.19 22.56 -17.42
C SER A 38 7.09 21.42 -16.91
N ASP A 39 6.63 20.71 -15.88
CA ASP A 39 7.22 19.49 -15.36
C ASP A 39 6.16 18.39 -15.49
N ALA A 40 6.28 17.53 -16.51
CA ALA A 40 5.40 16.39 -16.65
C ALA A 40 5.57 15.49 -15.42
N TRP A 41 4.47 15.26 -14.70
CA TRP A 41 4.48 14.66 -13.37
C TRP A 41 3.36 13.64 -13.25
N TRP A 42 3.66 12.57 -12.52
CA TRP A 42 2.69 11.58 -12.12
C TRP A 42 2.09 11.98 -10.79
N LEU A 43 0.76 11.96 -10.72
CA LEU A 43 0.01 12.29 -9.53
C LEU A 43 -0.92 11.17 -9.15
N THR A 44 -1.11 10.98 -7.85
CA THR A 44 -2.16 10.10 -7.35
C THR A 44 -3.52 10.66 -7.77
N ASN A 45 -4.46 9.77 -8.05
CA ASN A 45 -5.85 10.13 -8.30
C ASN A 45 -6.75 9.38 -7.31
N PRO A 46 -7.08 10.00 -6.16
CA PRO A 46 -7.88 9.37 -5.12
C PRO A 46 -9.27 8.90 -5.57
N ASP A 47 -9.91 9.59 -6.52
CA ASP A 47 -11.23 9.20 -7.02
C ASP A 47 -11.16 7.90 -7.85
N VAL A 48 -10.15 7.80 -8.72
CA VAL A 48 -9.86 6.57 -9.47
C VAL A 48 -9.42 5.46 -8.52
N THR A 49 -8.56 5.75 -7.54
CA THR A 49 -8.16 4.79 -6.50
C THR A 49 -9.36 4.25 -5.74
N LYS A 50 -10.25 5.13 -5.29
CA LYS A 50 -11.45 4.77 -4.54
C LYS A 50 -12.33 3.84 -5.35
N GLU A 51 -12.64 4.21 -6.59
CA GLU A 51 -13.51 3.40 -7.43
C GLU A 51 -12.89 2.02 -7.70
N VAL A 52 -11.60 1.96 -8.01
CA VAL A 52 -10.92 0.67 -8.22
C VAL A 52 -10.94 -0.17 -6.94
N CYS A 53 -10.70 0.46 -5.78
CA CYS A 53 -10.74 -0.20 -4.48
C CYS A 53 -12.12 -0.81 -4.20
N GLU A 54 -13.18 -0.01 -4.35
CA GLU A 54 -14.55 -0.40 -4.01
C GLU A 54 -15.19 -1.34 -5.06
N SER A 55 -14.85 -1.21 -6.33
CA SER A 55 -15.43 -2.03 -7.40
C SER A 55 -14.74 -3.39 -7.57
N TYR A 56 -13.43 -3.51 -7.31
CA TYR A 56 -12.68 -4.74 -7.57
C TYR A 56 -12.19 -5.46 -6.31
N TYR A 57 -12.02 -4.76 -5.19
CA TYR A 57 -11.30 -5.29 -4.03
C TYR A 57 -12.02 -5.14 -2.68
N LYS A 58 -13.28 -4.69 -2.66
CA LYS A 58 -14.06 -4.40 -1.44
C LYS A 58 -14.03 -5.44 -0.32
N ASP A 59 -13.83 -6.72 -0.65
CA ASP A 59 -13.84 -7.82 0.31
C ASP A 59 -12.48 -8.00 1.01
N VAL A 60 -11.40 -7.47 0.41
CA VAL A 60 -10.00 -7.65 0.85
C VAL A 60 -9.27 -6.33 1.12
N THR A 61 -9.92 -5.19 0.91
CA THR A 61 -9.36 -3.85 1.14
C THR A 61 -10.36 -2.88 1.74
N GLN A 62 -9.83 -1.75 2.20
CA GLN A 62 -10.59 -0.57 2.59
C GLN A 62 -9.95 0.69 1.98
N PHE A 63 -10.76 1.59 1.43
CA PHE A 63 -10.28 2.90 0.99
C PHE A 63 -10.06 3.82 2.20
N ASP A 64 -8.83 4.35 2.35
CA ASP A 64 -8.52 5.41 3.30
C ASP A 64 -8.64 6.78 2.60
N SER A 65 -9.71 7.51 2.92
CA SER A 65 -9.95 8.84 2.37
C SER A 65 -8.95 9.91 2.83
N LYS A 66 -8.17 9.66 3.90
CA LYS A 66 -7.17 10.63 4.40
C LYS A 66 -5.91 10.62 3.56
N THR A 67 -5.47 9.43 3.15
CA THR A 67 -4.28 9.22 2.32
C THR A 67 -4.63 9.14 0.84
N GLY A 68 -5.89 8.83 0.50
CA GLY A 68 -6.31 8.56 -0.87
C GLY A 68 -5.82 7.21 -1.40
N THR A 69 -5.57 6.25 -0.50
CA THR A 69 -5.04 4.91 -0.81
C THR A 69 -6.08 3.82 -0.57
N CYS A 70 -5.88 2.67 -1.23
CA CYS A 70 -6.61 1.44 -1.01
C CYS A 70 -5.75 0.50 -0.16
N ASP A 71 -6.13 0.33 1.09
CA ASP A 71 -5.32 -0.36 2.09
C ASP A 71 -5.78 -1.82 2.20
N GLU A 72 -4.85 -2.76 2.09
CA GLU A 72 -5.15 -4.18 2.25
C GLU A 72 -5.58 -4.51 3.68
N HIS A 73 -6.54 -5.44 3.83
CA HIS A 73 -6.82 -6.06 5.12
C HIS A 73 -5.66 -6.98 5.55
N LYS A 74 -5.55 -7.32 6.84
CA LYS A 74 -4.51 -8.22 7.38
C LYS A 74 -4.34 -9.54 6.58
N ASN A 75 -5.45 -10.06 6.05
CA ASN A 75 -5.48 -11.28 5.23
C ASN A 75 -5.79 -11.03 3.74
N GLY A 76 -5.88 -9.76 3.34
CA GLY A 76 -6.00 -9.37 1.93
C GLY A 76 -4.66 -9.48 1.22
N THR A 77 -4.70 -9.68 -0.09
CA THR A 77 -3.53 -9.59 -0.96
C THR A 77 -4.02 -9.17 -2.34
N ILE A 78 -3.50 -8.05 -2.83
CA ILE A 78 -3.68 -7.61 -4.21
C ILE A 78 -2.36 -7.83 -4.94
N SER A 79 -2.42 -8.37 -6.15
CA SER A 79 -1.25 -8.38 -7.01
C SER A 79 -1.05 -6.99 -7.63
N ASP A 80 0.15 -6.44 -7.54
CA ASP A 80 0.54 -5.19 -8.21
C ASP A 80 0.16 -5.18 -9.70
N ALA A 81 0.31 -6.32 -10.39
CA ALA A 81 -0.04 -6.43 -11.80
C ALA A 81 -1.56 -6.31 -12.03
N ASP A 82 -2.37 -6.92 -11.17
CA ASP A 82 -3.82 -6.81 -11.25
C ASP A 82 -4.28 -5.40 -10.87
N TRP A 83 -3.73 -4.81 -9.80
CA TRP A 83 -4.02 -3.42 -9.40
C TRP A 83 -3.72 -2.43 -10.54
N LYS A 84 -2.51 -2.51 -11.12
CA LYS A 84 -2.12 -1.73 -12.31
C LYS A 84 -3.13 -1.91 -13.45
N SER A 85 -3.52 -3.15 -13.73
CA SER A 85 -4.51 -3.45 -14.76
C SER A 85 -5.88 -2.82 -14.45
N LYS A 86 -6.36 -2.82 -13.20
CA LYS A 86 -7.65 -2.22 -12.85
C LYS A 86 -7.61 -0.70 -12.91
N CYS A 87 -6.53 -0.06 -12.45
CA CYS A 87 -6.31 1.37 -12.64
C CYS A 87 -6.39 1.75 -14.12
N LYS A 88 -5.72 1.00 -14.98
CA LYS A 88 -5.73 1.18 -16.45
C LYS A 88 -7.13 1.04 -17.04
N ILE A 89 -7.85 -0.02 -16.70
CA ILE A 89 -9.22 -0.25 -17.17
C ILE A 89 -10.13 0.90 -16.76
N TYR A 90 -10.13 1.29 -15.48
CA TYR A 90 -11.02 2.34 -15.02
C TYR A 90 -10.62 3.72 -15.55
N GLY A 91 -9.33 4.08 -15.51
CA GLY A 91 -8.82 5.34 -16.05
C GLY A 91 -9.14 5.52 -17.54
N THR A 92 -8.95 4.47 -18.35
CA THR A 92 -9.29 4.53 -19.78
C THR A 92 -10.80 4.63 -20.03
N SER A 93 -11.63 4.02 -19.17
CA SER A 93 -13.09 4.17 -19.23
C SER A 93 -13.57 5.60 -18.98
N LEU A 94 -12.79 6.40 -18.24
CA LEU A 94 -13.01 7.84 -18.03
C LEU A 94 -12.48 8.72 -19.17
N GLY A 95 -11.89 8.12 -20.21
CA GLY A 95 -11.36 8.83 -21.38
C GLY A 95 -9.89 9.24 -21.28
N TRP A 96 -9.16 8.80 -20.25
CA TRP A 96 -7.71 9.00 -20.19
C TRP A 96 -7.01 8.10 -21.21
N ALA A 97 -6.00 8.65 -21.89
CA ALA A 97 -5.13 7.83 -22.73
C ALA A 97 -4.37 6.82 -21.86
N ASP A 98 -4.18 5.63 -22.41
CA ASP A 98 -3.59 4.50 -21.71
C ASP A 98 -2.20 4.82 -21.12
N ASP A 99 -1.35 5.49 -21.90
CA ASP A 99 -0.02 5.95 -21.50
C ASP A 99 -0.02 7.05 -20.41
N ARG A 100 -1.21 7.49 -20.00
CA ARG A 100 -1.40 8.48 -18.92
C ARG A 100 -1.93 7.86 -17.65
N VAL A 101 -2.18 6.56 -17.60
CA VAL A 101 -2.64 5.87 -16.40
C VAL A 101 -1.49 5.11 -15.75
N GLY A 102 -1.34 5.30 -14.45
CA GLY A 102 -0.26 4.80 -13.62
C GLY A 102 -0.81 4.10 -12.39
N ALA A 103 0.08 3.53 -11.60
CA ALA A 103 -0.22 3.07 -10.25
C ALA A 103 1.02 3.16 -9.36
N GLY A 104 0.82 3.05 -8.05
CA GLY A 104 1.92 2.96 -7.10
C GLY A 104 1.43 2.61 -5.71
N HIS A 105 2.32 2.77 -4.75
CA HIS A 105 2.11 2.43 -3.34
C HIS A 105 2.42 3.61 -2.45
N ASP A 106 1.76 3.72 -1.30
CA ASP A 106 2.06 4.74 -0.28
C ASP A 106 2.11 6.17 -0.85
N ALA A 107 1.16 6.50 -1.72
CA ALA A 107 1.04 7.77 -2.43
C ALA A 107 2.21 8.09 -3.39
N THR A 108 3.02 7.10 -3.76
CA THR A 108 4.00 7.20 -4.85
C THR A 108 3.34 6.84 -6.18
N CYS A 109 3.92 7.27 -7.31
CA CYS A 109 3.36 7.00 -8.62
C CYS A 109 4.42 6.56 -9.63
N TYR A 110 4.08 5.52 -10.39
CA TYR A 110 4.90 4.98 -11.45
C TYR A 110 4.09 4.74 -12.73
N PRO A 111 4.71 4.83 -13.91
CA PRO A 111 4.10 4.30 -15.13
C PRO A 111 3.80 2.81 -14.97
N ILE A 112 2.75 2.32 -15.63
CA ILE A 112 2.41 0.89 -15.60
C ILE A 112 3.49 0.04 -16.28
N ASP A 113 4.09 0.55 -17.36
CA ASP A 113 5.07 -0.13 -18.22
C ASP A 113 6.53 0.30 -17.96
N ALA A 114 6.86 0.78 -16.75
CA ALA A 114 8.22 1.19 -16.37
C ALA A 114 9.14 0.02 -16.00
#